data_AF-A0A3D3K4L7-F1
#
_entry.id   AF-A0A3D3K4L7-F1
#
_cell.length_a   1.000
_cell.length_b   1.000
_cell.length_c   1.000
_cell.angle_alpha   90.00
_cell.angle_beta   90.00
_cell.angle_gamma   90.00
#
_symmetry.space_group_name_H-M   'P 1'
#
loop_
_entity.id
_entity.type
_entity.pdbx_description
1 polymer ?
#
loop_
_entity_poly.entity_id
_entity_poly.type
_entity_poly.pdbx_seq_one_letter_code
_entity_poly.pdbx_strand_id
1 'polypeptide(L)'
;KVRDFVSMITKENEQTWSKIFQENGMQYRDPKVVMFESVTQSGCGTAQAAMGPFYCPADQTVYMDMSFFRELQQRFGAQVTEFSIAYVIAHEIGHHVQTLLGTTGKVDQLRASGRYSESEMNRVSVATELQADFYAGVWARQTDNRE
;
A
#
# COMPACT_ATOMS: atom_id res chain seq x y z
N LYS A 1 -12.51 -16.93 -3.07
CA LYS A 1 -13.27 -15.91 -2.30
C LYS A 1 -12.38 -14.73 -1.91
N VAL A 2 -11.51 -14.84 -0.89
CA VAL A 2 -10.64 -13.70 -0.49
C VAL A 2 -9.59 -13.33 -1.55
N ARG A 3 -8.90 -14.31 -2.16
CA ARG A 3 -7.93 -14.04 -3.23
C ARG A 3 -8.57 -13.39 -4.48
N ASP A 4 -9.78 -13.82 -4.82
CA ASP A 4 -10.54 -13.24 -5.95
C ASP A 4 -10.95 -11.80 -5.62
N PHE A 5 -11.36 -11.54 -4.37
CA PHE A 5 -11.66 -10.21 -3.89
C PHE A 5 -10.42 -9.30 -3.90
N VAL A 6 -9.27 -9.77 -3.40
CA VAL A 6 -7.99 -9.05 -3.47
C VAL A 6 -7.66 -8.70 -4.92
N SER A 7 -7.83 -9.65 -5.85
CA SER A 7 -7.58 -9.44 -7.27
C SER A 7 -8.54 -8.41 -7.89
N MET A 8 -9.80 -8.42 -7.47
CA MET A 8 -10.82 -7.47 -7.93
C MET A 8 -10.49 -6.05 -7.47
N ILE A 9 -10.23 -5.85 -6.18
CA ILE A 9 -9.88 -4.54 -5.61
C ILE A 9 -8.55 -4.01 -6.18
N THR A 10 -7.58 -4.90 -6.43
CA THR A 10 -6.34 -4.53 -7.11
C THR A 10 -6.62 -3.92 -8.48
N LYS A 11 -7.41 -4.60 -9.31
CA LYS A 11 -7.79 -4.09 -10.65
C LYS A 11 -8.56 -2.78 -10.59
N GLU A 12 -9.42 -2.64 -9.60
CA GLU A 12 -10.16 -1.39 -9.40
C GLU A 12 -9.22 -0.23 -9.03
N ASN A 13 -8.25 -0.47 -8.14
CA ASN A 13 -7.19 0.50 -7.83
C ASN A 13 -6.39 0.88 -9.08
N GLU A 14 -5.95 -0.10 -9.87
CA GLU A 14 -5.21 0.13 -11.13
C GLU A 14 -6.00 1.03 -12.09
N GLN A 15 -7.29 0.78 -12.26
CA GLN A 15 -8.15 1.61 -13.11
C GLN A 15 -8.31 3.03 -12.58
N THR A 16 -8.57 3.16 -11.27
CA THR A 16 -8.78 4.46 -10.63
C THR A 16 -7.51 5.31 -10.71
N TRP A 17 -6.35 4.76 -10.38
CA TRP A 17 -5.09 5.48 -10.42
C TRP A 17 -4.61 5.75 -11.85
N SER A 18 -4.82 4.82 -12.79
CA SER A 18 -4.57 5.06 -14.21
C SER A 18 -5.34 6.28 -14.71
N LYS A 19 -6.62 6.38 -14.36
CA LYS A 19 -7.46 7.54 -14.72
C LYS A 19 -6.95 8.83 -14.08
N ILE A 20 -6.70 8.83 -12.77
CA ILE A 20 -6.23 10.02 -12.04
C ILE A 20 -4.89 10.51 -12.61
N PHE A 21 -3.94 9.62 -12.85
CA PHE A 21 -2.64 10.00 -13.43
C PHE A 21 -2.83 10.57 -14.83
N GLN A 22 -3.66 9.94 -15.67
CA GLN A 22 -3.94 10.42 -17.02
C GLN A 22 -4.56 11.83 -17.01
N GLU A 23 -5.52 12.09 -16.12
CA GLU A 23 -6.16 13.41 -15.95
C GLU A 23 -5.16 14.49 -15.52
N ASN A 24 -4.05 14.09 -14.91
CA ASN A 24 -2.96 14.98 -14.50
C ASN A 24 -1.75 14.95 -15.46
N GLY A 25 -1.91 14.39 -16.66
CA GLY A 25 -0.84 14.35 -17.67
C GLY A 25 0.33 13.44 -17.31
N MET A 26 0.12 12.49 -16.40
CA MET A 26 1.10 11.51 -15.95
C MET A 26 0.74 10.10 -16.43
N GLN A 27 1.71 9.19 -16.38
CA GLN A 27 1.50 7.77 -16.69
C GLN A 27 1.55 6.97 -15.39
N TYR A 28 0.46 6.27 -15.07
CA TYR A 28 0.46 5.26 -14.02
C TYR A 28 1.13 3.97 -14.52
N ARG A 29 1.83 3.28 -13.63
CA ARG A 29 2.39 1.95 -13.89
C ARG A 29 1.82 1.04 -12.82
N ASP A 30 1.26 -0.09 -13.21
CA ASP A 30 0.65 -0.97 -12.22
C ASP A 30 1.74 -1.63 -11.35
N PRO A 31 1.54 -1.69 -10.02
CA PRO A 31 2.41 -2.47 -9.16
C PRO A 31 2.16 -3.96 -9.39
N LYS A 32 3.16 -4.79 -9.09
CA LYS A 32 2.92 -6.22 -8.97
C LYS A 32 2.20 -6.49 -7.65
N VAL A 33 1.34 -7.51 -7.60
CA VAL A 33 0.72 -7.97 -6.35
C VAL A 33 1.07 -9.44 -6.12
N VAL A 34 1.69 -9.73 -4.98
CA VAL A 34 2.08 -11.08 -4.56
C VAL A 34 1.34 -11.44 -3.29
N MET A 35 0.48 -12.46 -3.36
CA MET A 35 -0.19 -13.03 -2.19
C MET A 35 0.66 -14.16 -1.61
N PHE A 36 0.94 -14.13 -0.31
CA PHE A 36 1.76 -15.15 0.38
C PHE A 36 1.15 -15.55 1.73
N GLU A 37 1.60 -16.65 2.32
CA GLU A 37 1.03 -17.21 3.56
C GLU A 37 2.09 -17.63 4.61
N SER A 38 3.37 -17.48 4.32
CA SER A 38 4.44 -17.88 5.26
C SER A 38 5.67 -16.98 5.12
N VAL A 39 6.48 -17.22 4.09
CA VAL A 39 7.68 -16.45 3.81
C VAL A 39 7.71 -16.15 2.32
N THR A 40 8.12 -14.94 1.98
CA THR A 40 8.38 -14.55 0.60
C THR A 40 9.65 -13.71 0.53
N GLN A 41 10.33 -13.75 -0.60
CA GLN A 41 11.48 -12.88 -0.85
C GLN A 41 10.99 -11.63 -1.58
N SER A 42 11.28 -10.46 -1.01
CA SER A 42 11.06 -9.17 -1.66
C SER A 42 12.37 -8.50 -2.05
N GLY A 43 12.29 -7.49 -2.91
CA GLY A 43 13.39 -6.58 -3.23
C GLY A 43 13.85 -5.75 -2.03
N CYS A 44 13.03 -5.66 -0.98
CA CYS A 44 13.32 -4.95 0.27
C CYS A 44 13.88 -5.89 1.36
N GLY A 45 14.05 -7.18 1.07
CA GLY A 45 14.52 -8.20 2.00
C GLY A 45 13.54 -9.36 2.15
N THR A 46 13.86 -10.28 3.06
CA THR A 46 12.96 -11.41 3.37
C THR A 46 11.76 -10.91 4.17
N ALA A 47 10.57 -11.18 3.66
CA ALA A 47 9.32 -10.83 4.34
C ALA A 47 8.67 -12.06 4.96
N GLN A 48 8.16 -11.89 6.18
CA GLN A 48 7.51 -12.94 6.96
C GLN A 48 6.07 -12.53 7.26
N ALA A 49 5.16 -13.50 7.30
CA ALA A 49 3.73 -13.27 7.54
C ALA A 49 3.43 -12.38 8.77
N ALA A 50 4.22 -12.47 9.83
CA ALA A 50 4.05 -11.66 11.04
C ALA A 50 4.22 -10.13 10.84
N MET A 51 4.66 -9.70 9.65
CA MET A 51 4.84 -8.28 9.30
C MET A 51 3.57 -7.64 8.72
N GLY A 52 2.57 -8.45 8.33
CA GLY A 52 1.36 -7.99 7.63
C GLY A 52 1.62 -7.66 6.15
N PRO A 53 0.59 -7.14 5.43
CA PRO A 53 0.73 -6.62 4.08
C PRO A 53 1.69 -5.43 4.03
N PHE A 54 2.41 -5.27 2.91
CA PHE A 54 3.33 -4.15 2.73
C PHE A 54 3.63 -3.91 1.25
N TYR A 55 4.05 -2.69 0.90
CA TYR A 55 4.61 -2.33 -0.39
C TYR A 55 6.13 -2.19 -0.35
N CYS A 56 6.82 -2.76 -1.35
CA CYS A 56 8.26 -2.61 -1.53
C CYS A 56 8.58 -1.65 -2.69
N PRO A 57 9.19 -0.47 -2.43
CA PRO A 57 9.55 0.47 -3.49
C PRO A 57 10.68 -0.02 -4.41
N ALA A 58 11.53 -0.93 -3.94
CA ALA A 58 12.69 -1.42 -4.69
C ALA A 58 12.30 -2.29 -5.90
N ASP A 59 11.21 -3.05 -5.79
CA ASP A 59 10.69 -3.91 -6.86
C ASP A 59 9.27 -3.52 -7.32
N GLN A 60 8.70 -2.46 -6.72
CA GLN A 60 7.36 -1.94 -6.98
C GLN A 60 6.27 -3.00 -6.84
N THR A 61 6.35 -3.79 -5.77
CA THR A 61 5.43 -4.90 -5.50
C THR A 61 4.70 -4.69 -4.18
N VAL A 62 3.37 -4.87 -4.22
CA VAL A 62 2.52 -5.03 -3.04
C VAL A 62 2.52 -6.51 -2.64
N TYR A 63 2.90 -6.78 -1.41
CA TYR A 63 2.92 -8.11 -0.83
C TYR A 63 1.76 -8.25 0.15
N MET A 64 0.81 -9.11 -0.18
CA MET A 64 -0.38 -9.37 0.63
C MET A 64 -0.18 -10.64 1.44
N ASP A 65 0.07 -10.50 2.74
CA ASP A 65 0.01 -11.65 3.65
C ASP A 65 -1.45 -12.08 3.84
N MET A 66 -1.81 -13.23 3.29
CA MET A 66 -3.15 -13.78 3.39
C MET A 66 -3.43 -14.39 4.77
N SER A 67 -2.39 -14.66 5.57
CA SER A 67 -2.55 -15.16 6.94
C SER A 67 -2.91 -14.05 7.92
N PHE A 68 -2.42 -12.82 7.70
CA PHE A 68 -2.79 -11.61 8.44
C PHE A 68 -4.30 -11.43 8.63
N PHE A 69 -5.10 -11.59 7.56
CA PHE A 69 -6.56 -11.46 7.65
C PHE A 69 -7.20 -12.55 8.53
N ARG A 70 -6.63 -13.77 8.55
CA ARG A 70 -7.08 -14.83 9.45
C ARG A 70 -6.68 -14.51 10.89
N GLU A 71 -5.47 -14.00 11.11
CA GLU A 71 -4.99 -13.62 12.44
C GLU A 71 -5.78 -12.44 13.04
N LEU A 72 -6.12 -11.42 12.26
CA LEU A 72 -6.96 -10.30 12.70
C LEU A 72 -8.30 -10.77 13.25
N GLN A 73 -8.94 -11.69 12.51
CA GLN A 73 -10.23 -12.26 12.91
C GLN A 73 -10.11 -13.11 14.18
N GLN A 74 -9.06 -13.94 14.27
CA GLN A 74 -8.89 -14.90 15.37
C GLN A 74 -8.36 -14.28 16.66
N ARG A 75 -7.41 -13.35 16.60
CA ARG A 75 -6.72 -12.79 17.78
C ARG A 75 -7.39 -11.57 18.36
N PHE A 76 -7.94 -10.71 17.50
CA PHE A 76 -8.49 -9.41 17.93
C PHE A 76 -10.01 -9.38 17.91
N GLY A 77 -10.67 -10.48 17.53
CA GLY A 77 -12.12 -10.53 17.35
C GLY A 77 -12.63 -9.52 16.31
N ALA A 78 -11.73 -9.00 15.48
CA ALA A 78 -12.06 -7.99 14.49
C ALA A 78 -12.97 -8.62 13.43
N GLN A 79 -14.04 -7.92 13.08
CA GLN A 79 -14.80 -8.27 11.88
C GLN A 79 -13.95 -7.91 10.67
N VAL A 80 -13.21 -8.88 10.14
CA VAL A 80 -12.56 -8.73 8.84
C VAL A 80 -13.65 -8.67 7.80
N THR A 81 -13.92 -7.46 7.32
CA THR A 81 -14.90 -7.19 6.27
C THR A 81 -14.20 -7.03 4.93
N GLU A 82 -14.98 -7.10 3.85
CA GLU A 82 -14.52 -6.72 2.51
C GLU A 82 -13.92 -5.31 2.49
N PHE A 83 -14.52 -4.37 3.24
CA PHE A 83 -13.97 -3.03 3.41
C PHE A 83 -12.58 -3.02 4.07
N SER A 84 -12.36 -3.80 5.13
CA SER A 84 -11.05 -3.87 5.80
C SER A 84 -9.95 -4.38 4.88
N ILE A 85 -10.25 -5.39 4.06
CA ILE A 85 -9.30 -5.92 3.06
C ILE A 85 -9.05 -4.87 1.97
N ALA A 86 -10.11 -4.23 1.48
CA ALA A 86 -10.00 -3.25 0.42
C ALA A 86 -9.20 -2.01 0.84
N TYR A 87 -9.40 -1.53 2.07
CA TYR A 87 -8.65 -0.43 2.65
C TYR A 87 -7.16 -0.72 2.74
N VAL A 88 -6.78 -1.91 3.24
CA VAL A 88 -5.36 -2.30 3.33
C VAL A 88 -4.71 -2.34 1.95
N ILE A 89 -5.38 -2.92 0.94
CA ILE A 89 -4.87 -2.91 -0.43
C ILE A 89 -4.69 -1.47 -0.93
N ALA A 90 -5.70 -0.61 -0.75
CA ALA A 90 -5.65 0.77 -1.19
C ALA A 90 -4.54 1.57 -0.48
N HIS A 91 -4.26 1.29 0.80
CA HIS A 91 -3.14 1.86 1.55
C HIS A 91 -1.79 1.45 0.94
N GLU A 92 -1.57 0.16 0.66
CA GLU A 92 -0.33 -0.30 0.03
C GLU A 92 -0.15 0.26 -1.39
N ILE A 93 -1.25 0.40 -2.15
CA ILE A 93 -1.22 1.11 -3.43
C ILE A 93 -0.92 2.61 -3.23
N GLY A 94 -1.34 3.21 -2.11
CA GLY A 94 -0.94 4.56 -1.72
C GLY A 94 0.58 4.73 -1.64
N HIS A 95 1.30 3.77 -1.05
CA HIS A 95 2.77 3.77 -1.08
C HIS A 95 3.36 3.58 -2.49
N HIS A 96 2.68 2.83 -3.35
CA HIS A 96 3.06 2.75 -4.75
C HIS A 96 2.93 4.11 -5.46
N VAL A 97 1.81 4.82 -5.24
CA VAL A 97 1.61 6.18 -5.77
C VAL A 97 2.68 7.14 -5.25
N GLN A 98 3.05 7.07 -3.97
CA GLN A 98 4.17 7.83 -3.41
C GLN A 98 5.48 7.58 -4.14
N THR A 99 5.73 6.33 -4.54
CA THR A 99 6.92 5.96 -5.31
C THR A 99 6.88 6.60 -6.70
N LEU A 100 5.75 6.50 -7.40
CA LEU A 100 5.60 7.07 -8.75
C LEU A 100 5.71 8.61 -8.75
N LEU A 101 5.27 9.26 -7.67
CA LEU A 101 5.37 10.71 -7.50
C LEU A 101 6.73 11.17 -6.93
N GLY A 102 7.63 10.24 -6.60
CA GLY A 102 8.97 10.54 -6.10
C GLY A 102 9.04 10.90 -4.60
N THR A 103 7.94 10.78 -3.85
CA THR A 103 7.92 11.02 -2.41
C THR A 103 8.87 10.09 -1.67
N THR A 104 8.86 8.80 -1.98
CA THR A 104 9.71 7.80 -1.32
C THR A 104 11.19 8.16 -1.45
N GLY A 105 11.64 8.50 -2.66
CA GLY A 105 13.02 8.92 -2.90
C GLY A 105 13.40 10.19 -2.13
N LYS A 106 12.48 11.14 -1.97
CA LYS A 106 12.70 12.34 -1.16
C LYS A 106 12.85 12.01 0.33
N VAL A 107 12.00 11.13 0.87
CA VAL A 107 12.09 10.66 2.26
C VAL A 107 13.42 9.94 2.51
N ASP A 108 13.85 9.10 1.58
CA ASP A 108 15.13 8.39 1.68
C ASP A 108 16.33 9.35 1.66
N GLN A 109 16.29 10.39 0.82
CA GLN A 109 17.31 11.46 0.82
C GLN A 109 17.35 12.21 2.16
N LEU A 110 16.19 12.54 2.74
CA LEU A 110 16.14 13.19 4.06
C LEU A 110 16.77 12.31 5.13
N ARG A 111 16.45 11.01 5.14
CA ARG A 111 17.01 10.03 6.07
C ARG A 111 18.53 9.89 5.90
N ALA A 112 19.01 9.75 4.66
CA ALA A 112 20.43 9.59 4.35
C ALA A 112 21.26 10.85 4.62
N SER A 113 20.63 12.04 4.67
CA SER A 113 21.35 13.29 4.87
C SER A 113 21.99 13.43 6.26
N GLY A 114 21.48 12.72 7.27
CA GLY A 114 21.89 12.87 8.67
C GLY A 114 21.61 14.26 9.27
N ARG A 115 20.86 15.11 8.57
CA ARG A 115 20.59 16.51 8.97
C ARG A 115 19.45 16.66 9.98
N TYR A 116 18.66 15.61 10.17
CA TYR A 116 17.44 15.62 10.97
C TYR A 116 17.62 14.72 12.19
N SER A 117 17.11 15.16 13.32
CA SER A 117 16.99 14.34 14.52
C SER A 117 16.05 13.16 14.30
N GLU A 118 16.14 12.15 15.16
CA GLU A 118 15.23 11.01 15.16
C GLU A 118 13.77 11.45 15.31
N SER A 119 13.49 12.43 16.18
CA SER A 119 12.13 12.96 16.37
C SER A 119 11.58 13.62 15.10
N GLU A 120 12.40 14.35 14.35
CA GLU A 120 12.00 14.93 13.07
C GLU A 120 11.76 13.86 12.01
N MET A 121 12.64 12.86 11.93
CA MET A 121 12.45 11.74 11.00
C MET A 121 11.20 10.92 11.34
N ASN A 122 10.87 10.75 12.62
CA ASN A 122 9.63 10.10 13.04
C ASN A 122 8.39 10.87 12.55
N ARG A 123 8.41 12.21 12.59
CA ARG A 123 7.32 13.02 12.02
C ARG A 123 7.21 12.82 10.50
N VAL A 124 8.33 12.72 9.80
CA VAL A 124 8.35 12.42 8.35
C VAL A 124 7.78 11.04 8.07
N SER A 125 8.14 10.02 8.85
CA SER A 125 7.56 8.67 8.73
C SER A 125 6.06 8.69 8.94
N VAL A 126 5.57 9.31 10.02
CA VAL A 126 4.13 9.45 10.29
C VAL A 126 3.40 10.18 9.15
N ALA A 127 3.97 11.27 8.64
CA ALA A 127 3.39 11.99 7.51
C ALA A 127 3.36 11.15 6.22
N THR A 128 4.32 10.24 6.04
CA THR A 128 4.36 9.32 4.90
C THR A 128 3.22 8.30 4.98
N GLU A 129 3.00 7.69 6.14
CA GLU A 129 1.87 6.77 6.37
C GLU A 129 0.52 7.46 6.19
N LEU A 130 0.35 8.65 6.77
CA LEU A 130 -0.88 9.43 6.62
C LEU A 130 -1.14 9.86 5.17
N GLN A 131 -0.09 10.06 4.36
CA GLN A 131 -0.25 10.32 2.94
C GLN A 131 -0.72 9.07 2.18
N ALA A 132 -0.27 7.87 2.58
CA ALA A 132 -0.78 6.62 1.99
C ALA A 132 -2.27 6.42 2.36
N ASP A 133 -2.65 6.68 3.61
CA ASP A 133 -4.07 6.71 4.03
C ASP A 133 -4.90 7.74 3.26
N PHE A 134 -4.35 8.94 3.02
CA PHE A 134 -5.00 9.93 2.18
C PHE A 134 -5.26 9.40 0.76
N TYR A 135 -4.28 8.74 0.14
CA TYR A 135 -4.44 8.13 -1.18
C TYR A 135 -5.45 6.99 -1.18
N ALA A 136 -5.49 6.16 -0.14
CA ALA A 136 -6.54 5.16 0.04
C ALA A 136 -7.94 5.81 0.11
N GLY A 137 -8.07 6.95 0.80
CA GLY A 137 -9.29 7.74 0.84
C GLY A 137 -9.69 8.35 -0.51
N VAL A 138 -8.72 8.83 -1.31
CA VAL A 138 -8.96 9.30 -2.67
C VAL A 138 -9.52 8.17 -3.54
N TRP A 139 -8.90 6.98 -3.49
CA TRP A 139 -9.41 5.81 -4.19
C TRP A 139 -10.85 5.49 -3.76
N ALA A 140 -11.10 5.37 -2.46
CA ALA A 140 -12.43 5.05 -1.92
C ALA A 140 -13.49 6.04 -2.38
N ARG A 141 -13.18 7.35 -2.36
CA ARG A 141 -14.09 8.40 -2.83
C ARG A 141 -14.34 8.33 -4.33
N GLN A 142 -13.33 7.98 -5.13
CA GLN A 142 -13.47 7.89 -6.58
C GLN A 142 -14.26 6.65 -7.01
N THR A 143 -14.12 5.56 -6.25
CA THR A 143 -14.87 4.30 -6.40
C THR A 143 -16.35 4.47 -6.08
N ASP A 144 -16.68 5.11 -4.95
CA ASP A 144 -18.06 5.43 -4.53
C ASP A 144 -18.83 6.24 -5.58
N ASN A 145 -18.15 7.07 -6.37
CA ASN A 145 -18.77 7.84 -7.45
C ASN A 145 -19.00 7.05 -8.76
N ARG A 146 -18.56 5.79 -8.86
CA ARG A 146 -18.71 4.92 -10.05
C ARG A 146 -19.83 3.89 -9.90
N GLU A 147 -20.33 3.69 -8.68
CA GLU A 147 -21.51 2.85 -8.36
C GLU A 147 -22.80 3.68 -8.39
#